data_AF-A0A6N6VUM0-F1
#
_entry.id   AF-A0A6N6VUM0-F1
#
_cell.length_a   1.000
_cell.length_b   1.000
_cell.length_c   1.000
_cell.angle_alpha   90.00
_cell.angle_beta   90.00
_cell.angle_gamma   90.00
#
_symmetry.space_group_name_H-M   'P 1'
#
loop_
_entity.id
_entity.type
_entity.pdbx_description
1 polymer ?
#
loop_
_entity_poly.entity_id
_entity_poly.type
_entity_poly.pdbx_seq_one_letter_code
_entity_poly.pdbx_strand_id
1 'polypeptide(L)'
;MHDFENEIKTDSEYKSIYQLLTFKSFPNSILCKVMNVFEKYRMNHKYGWSRPWNKENLTIFKSFRWYPFEDEDIYILVVQFLLQNINIFDENSEDFVRDLLNDRKIQAFMFFHDSNSHNSNFEGITISLGRISSRGSRFRDRVDIILEANVCNKISSKKLDKVRIISDPYLGSKKFPSPIFITDKEIKNFQLLEKLLEISINKFLNWKGSEREWHHWSQKYIYYFGERKNEPVNSLFFNKIYLAQKNTIQSEIKNI
;
A
#
# COMPACT_ATOMS: atom_id res chain seq x y z
N MET A 1 11.98 12.58 -32.61
CA MET A 1 12.07 12.13 -31.21
C MET A 1 11.05 12.96 -30.45
N HIS A 2 10.02 12.36 -29.85
CA HIS A 2 9.10 13.14 -29.00
C HIS A 2 9.88 13.52 -27.73
N ASP A 3 10.16 14.81 -27.56
CA ASP A 3 10.62 15.34 -26.28
C ASP A 3 9.45 15.22 -25.30
N PHE A 4 9.49 14.17 -24.50
CA PHE A 4 8.60 14.08 -23.35
C PHE A 4 9.07 15.14 -22.35
N GLU A 5 8.28 16.21 -22.23
CA GLU A 5 8.48 17.19 -21.16
C GLU A 5 8.55 16.45 -19.82
N ASN A 6 9.43 16.93 -18.92
CA ASN A 6 9.66 16.31 -17.62
C ASN A 6 8.46 16.43 -16.66
N GLU A 7 7.36 17.07 -17.09
CA GLU A 7 6.20 17.36 -16.26
C GLU A 7 4.91 17.48 -17.10
N ILE A 8 3.78 17.08 -16.50
CA ILE A 8 2.43 17.33 -17.03
C ILE A 8 1.88 18.54 -16.27
N LYS A 9 1.43 19.56 -16.99
CA LYS A 9 0.90 20.81 -16.45
C LYS A 9 -0.60 20.92 -16.61
N THR A 10 -1.16 20.26 -17.63
CA THR A 10 -2.59 20.39 -17.97
C THR A 10 -3.33 19.05 -18.04
N ASP A 11 -4.65 19.10 -17.83
CA ASP A 11 -5.54 17.94 -18.00
C ASP A 11 -5.60 17.45 -19.46
N SER A 12 -5.28 18.32 -20.42
CA SER A 12 -5.19 17.94 -21.84
C SER A 12 -3.95 17.09 -22.08
N GLU A 13 -2.78 17.53 -21.62
CA GLU A 13 -1.53 16.75 -21.67
C GLU A 13 -1.68 15.40 -20.95
N TYR A 14 -2.35 15.39 -19.79
CA TYR A 14 -2.68 14.15 -19.08
C TYR A 14 -3.46 13.17 -19.95
N LYS A 15 -4.49 13.64 -20.68
CA LYS A 15 -5.29 12.79 -21.58
C LYS A 15 -4.45 12.28 -22.76
N SER A 16 -3.62 13.13 -23.35
CA SER A 16 -2.73 12.76 -24.47
C SER A 16 -1.73 11.69 -24.04
N ILE A 17 -1.09 11.86 -22.88
CA ILE A 17 -0.16 10.87 -22.33
C ILE A 17 -0.89 9.59 -21.92
N TYR A 18 -2.09 9.68 -21.36
CA TYR A 18 -2.89 8.49 -21.07
C TYR A 18 -3.17 7.69 -22.35
N GLN A 19 -3.62 8.33 -23.43
CA GLN A 19 -3.82 7.69 -24.74
C GLN A 19 -2.53 7.06 -25.24
N LEU A 20 -1.41 7.79 -25.16
CA LEU A 20 -0.10 7.27 -25.54
C LEU A 20 0.27 5.98 -24.81
N LEU A 21 0.05 5.95 -23.49
CA LEU A 21 0.32 4.79 -22.64
C LEU A 21 -0.59 3.59 -22.95
N THR A 22 -1.77 3.79 -23.55
CA THR A 22 -2.64 2.68 -23.96
C THR A 22 -2.08 1.88 -25.13
N PHE A 23 -1.28 2.48 -26.01
CA PHE A 23 -0.72 1.80 -27.19
C PHE A 23 0.43 0.84 -26.86
N LYS A 24 1.10 1.00 -25.70
CA LYS A 24 2.15 0.10 -25.17
C LYS A 24 3.29 -0.26 -26.15
N SER A 25 3.49 0.54 -27.20
CA SER A 25 4.44 0.25 -28.29
C SER A 25 5.82 0.87 -28.10
N PHE A 26 6.04 1.62 -27.01
CA PHE A 26 7.31 2.30 -26.77
C PHE A 26 8.36 1.36 -26.14
N PRO A 27 9.66 1.62 -26.40
CA PRO A 27 10.74 1.01 -25.64
C PRO A 27 10.55 1.14 -24.13
N ASN A 28 10.95 0.12 -23.37
CA ASN A 28 10.77 0.09 -21.91
C ASN A 28 11.35 1.32 -21.19
N SER A 29 12.50 1.83 -21.63
CA SER A 29 13.12 3.04 -21.05
C SER A 29 12.24 4.29 -21.21
N ILE A 30 11.54 4.41 -22.34
CA ILE A 30 10.60 5.50 -22.60
C ILE A 30 9.32 5.28 -21.78
N LEU A 31 8.79 4.06 -21.73
CA LEU A 31 7.63 3.73 -20.90
C LEU A 31 7.89 4.03 -19.42
N CYS A 32 9.07 3.71 -18.89
CA CYS A 32 9.47 4.08 -17.53
C CYS A 32 9.40 5.59 -17.33
N LYS A 33 10.03 6.39 -18.21
CA LYS A 33 10.03 7.86 -18.09
C LYS A 33 8.60 8.41 -18.10
N VAL A 34 7.82 8.06 -19.12
CA VAL A 34 6.45 8.56 -19.30
C VAL A 34 5.54 8.13 -18.16
N MET A 35 5.66 6.88 -17.69
CA MET A 35 4.84 6.38 -16.59
C MET A 35 5.14 7.08 -15.27
N ASN A 36 6.39 7.38 -14.97
CA ASN A 36 6.73 8.10 -13.73
C ASN A 36 6.29 9.56 -13.77
N VAL A 37 6.37 10.24 -14.92
CA VAL A 37 5.81 11.58 -15.11
C VAL A 37 4.28 11.56 -14.96
N PHE A 38 3.62 10.60 -15.60
CA PHE A 38 2.17 10.38 -15.48
C PHE A 38 1.74 10.12 -14.04
N GLU A 39 2.50 9.28 -13.32
CA GLU A 39 2.22 8.92 -11.95
C GLU A 39 2.43 10.10 -10.98
N LYS A 40 3.46 10.91 -11.19
CA LYS A 40 3.68 12.16 -10.43
C LYS A 40 2.50 13.12 -10.59
N TYR A 41 1.98 13.27 -11.81
CA TYR A 41 0.78 14.09 -12.04
C TYR A 41 -0.43 13.52 -11.30
N ARG A 42 -0.71 12.22 -11.44
CA ARG A 42 -1.83 11.55 -10.77
C ARG A 42 -1.77 11.71 -9.26
N MET A 43 -0.56 11.59 -8.70
CA MET A 43 -0.31 11.78 -7.28
C MET A 43 -0.75 13.16 -6.85
N ASN A 44 -0.19 14.22 -7.45
CA ASN A 44 -0.49 15.63 -7.16
C ASN A 44 -1.97 16.01 -7.33
N HIS A 45 -2.73 15.22 -8.09
CA HIS A 45 -4.15 15.46 -8.39
C HIS A 45 -5.09 14.46 -7.70
N LYS A 46 -4.58 13.57 -6.84
CA LYS A 46 -5.37 12.52 -6.15
C LYS A 46 -6.12 11.58 -7.11
N TYR A 47 -5.57 11.32 -8.31
CA TYR A 47 -6.20 10.46 -9.31
C TYR A 47 -6.00 8.96 -8.98
N GLY A 48 -7.11 8.24 -8.85
CA GLY A 48 -7.14 6.84 -8.44
C GLY A 48 -6.47 6.60 -7.08
N TRP A 49 -5.74 5.49 -6.97
CA TRP A 49 -5.02 5.07 -5.76
C TRP A 49 -3.63 5.72 -5.59
N SER A 50 -3.33 6.73 -6.40
CA SER A 50 -2.02 7.37 -6.42
C SER A 50 -1.93 8.43 -5.31
N ARG A 51 -1.04 8.26 -4.31
CA ARG A 51 -0.78 9.25 -3.24
C ARG A 51 0.69 9.30 -2.82
N PRO A 52 1.20 10.46 -2.34
CA PRO A 52 2.61 10.63 -1.96
C PRO A 52 3.11 9.68 -0.87
N TRP A 53 2.32 9.50 0.19
CA TRP A 53 2.74 8.73 1.37
C TRP A 53 2.90 7.21 1.13
N ASN A 54 2.37 6.70 0.01
CA ASN A 54 2.54 5.32 -0.43
C ASN A 54 3.62 5.20 -1.54
N LYS A 55 4.50 6.21 -1.71
CA LYS A 55 5.43 6.29 -2.85
C LYS A 55 6.77 6.93 -2.57
N GLU A 56 6.79 7.94 -1.72
CA GLU A 56 8.02 8.65 -1.39
C GLU A 56 8.86 7.82 -0.42
N ASN A 57 10.14 7.64 -0.77
CA ASN A 57 11.12 6.88 0.00
C ASN A 57 10.68 5.45 0.38
N LEU A 58 9.91 4.80 -0.48
CA LEU A 58 9.50 3.43 -0.26
C LEU A 58 9.52 2.58 -1.53
N THR A 59 9.64 1.28 -1.34
CA THR A 59 9.57 0.26 -2.39
C THR A 59 8.47 -0.73 -2.04
N ILE A 60 7.39 -0.75 -2.82
CA ILE A 60 6.36 -1.79 -2.76
C ILE A 60 6.85 -2.98 -3.57
N PHE A 61 7.13 -4.08 -2.88
CA PHE A 61 7.61 -5.32 -3.50
C PHE A 61 6.51 -6.36 -3.70
N LYS A 62 5.36 -6.19 -3.06
CA LYS A 62 4.17 -7.02 -3.30
C LYS A 62 2.90 -6.23 -3.01
N SER A 63 1.86 -6.48 -3.79
CA SER A 63 0.54 -5.92 -3.56
C SER A 63 -0.54 -6.97 -3.75
N PHE A 64 -1.54 -6.96 -2.88
CA PHE A 64 -2.74 -7.79 -3.02
C PHE A 64 -4.00 -6.93 -3.02
N ARG A 65 -5.00 -7.39 -3.77
CA ARG A 65 -6.39 -6.98 -3.57
C ARG A 65 -7.01 -7.95 -2.57
N TRP A 66 -7.79 -7.43 -1.64
CA TRP A 66 -8.58 -8.22 -0.69
C TRP A 66 -10.03 -7.77 -0.69
N TYR A 67 -10.92 -8.61 -0.20
CA TYR A 67 -12.36 -8.38 -0.24
C TYR A 67 -12.90 -8.35 1.20
N PRO A 68 -13.26 -7.17 1.73
CA PRO A 68 -13.67 -7.01 3.13
C PRO A 68 -14.74 -7.98 3.65
N PHE A 69 -15.66 -8.41 2.78
CA PHE A 69 -16.74 -9.35 3.13
C PHE A 69 -16.36 -10.82 3.00
N GLU A 70 -15.22 -11.15 2.39
CA GLU A 70 -14.68 -12.52 2.32
C GLU A 70 -13.52 -12.72 3.29
N ASP A 71 -12.75 -11.66 3.53
CA ASP A 71 -11.56 -11.61 4.38
C ASP A 71 -11.92 -10.96 5.74
N GLU A 72 -12.95 -11.50 6.39
CA GLU A 72 -13.54 -10.95 7.62
C GLU A 72 -12.54 -10.81 8.76
N ASP A 73 -11.55 -11.71 8.83
CA ASP A 73 -10.51 -11.72 9.85
C ASP A 73 -9.67 -10.43 9.86
N ILE A 74 -9.34 -9.90 8.68
CA ILE A 74 -8.70 -8.59 8.54
C ILE A 74 -9.72 -7.48 8.76
N TYR A 75 -10.90 -7.60 8.13
CA TYR A 75 -11.88 -6.52 8.10
C TYR A 75 -12.37 -6.14 9.49
N ILE A 76 -12.70 -7.13 10.33
CA ILE A 76 -13.17 -6.92 11.70
C ILE A 76 -12.11 -6.17 12.51
N LEU A 77 -10.83 -6.55 12.41
CA LEU A 77 -9.75 -5.88 13.12
C LEU A 77 -9.57 -4.43 12.68
N VAL A 78 -9.64 -4.16 11.37
CA VAL A 78 -9.60 -2.81 10.81
C VAL A 78 -10.76 -1.97 11.34
N VAL A 79 -11.99 -2.49 11.27
CA VAL A 79 -13.19 -1.79 11.72
C VAL A 79 -13.10 -1.50 13.22
N GLN A 80 -12.79 -2.50 14.03
CA GLN A 80 -12.64 -2.35 15.48
C GLN A 80 -11.60 -1.30 15.82
N PHE A 81 -10.42 -1.37 15.20
CA PHE A 81 -9.34 -0.42 15.44
C PHE A 81 -9.73 1.01 15.07
N LEU A 82 -10.26 1.23 13.86
CA LEU A 82 -10.63 2.56 13.37
C LEU A 82 -11.77 3.18 14.19
N LEU A 83 -12.78 2.41 14.58
CA LEU A 83 -13.90 2.92 15.38
C LEU A 83 -13.52 3.17 16.85
N GLN A 84 -12.65 2.35 17.44
CA GLN A 84 -12.19 2.56 18.82
C GLN A 84 -11.26 3.77 18.98
N ASN A 85 -10.55 4.11 17.90
CA ASN A 85 -9.64 5.25 17.84
C ASN A 85 -10.22 6.39 16.99
N ILE A 86 -11.54 6.43 16.78
CA ILE A 86 -12.17 7.41 15.88
C ILE A 86 -11.92 8.87 16.31
N ASN A 87 -11.73 9.10 17.61
CA ASN A 87 -11.50 10.40 18.21
C ASN A 87 -10.13 11.02 17.86
N ILE A 88 -9.24 10.30 17.16
CA ILE A 88 -7.99 10.86 16.64
C ILE A 88 -8.22 11.68 15.35
N PHE A 89 -9.34 11.45 14.66
CA PHE A 89 -9.67 12.11 13.41
C PHE A 89 -10.33 13.46 13.68
N ASP A 90 -10.21 14.40 12.73
CA ASP A 90 -11.11 15.54 12.70
C ASP A 90 -12.53 15.10 12.32
N GLU A 91 -13.52 15.97 12.54
CA GLU A 91 -14.94 15.69 12.31
C GLU A 91 -15.23 15.18 10.89
N ASN A 92 -14.61 15.80 9.87
CA ASN A 92 -14.79 15.39 8.48
C ASN A 92 -14.21 14.00 8.20
N SER A 93 -13.03 13.72 8.76
CA SER A 93 -12.37 12.41 8.64
C SER A 93 -13.10 11.32 9.42
N GLU A 94 -13.69 11.62 10.58
CA GLU A 94 -14.52 10.69 11.35
C GLU A 94 -15.74 10.26 10.55
N ASP A 95 -16.53 11.22 10.06
CA ASP A 95 -17.74 10.94 9.27
C ASP A 95 -17.42 10.11 8.03
N PHE A 96 -16.35 10.48 7.32
CA PHE A 96 -15.87 9.74 6.17
C PHE A 96 -15.48 8.29 6.53
N VAL A 97 -14.72 8.07 7.61
CA VAL A 97 -14.29 6.73 8.02
C VAL A 97 -15.52 5.88 8.35
N ARG A 98 -16.48 6.42 9.11
CA ARG A 98 -17.73 5.70 9.44
C ARG A 98 -18.52 5.35 8.20
N ASP A 99 -18.68 6.28 7.27
CA ASP A 99 -19.42 6.03 6.02
C ASP A 99 -18.69 5.02 5.12
N LEU A 100 -17.37 5.12 4.99
CA LEU A 100 -16.56 4.19 4.21
C LEU A 100 -16.69 2.74 4.72
N LEU A 101 -16.64 2.53 6.04
CA LEU A 101 -16.77 1.20 6.65
C LEU A 101 -18.18 0.61 6.52
N ASN A 102 -19.16 1.38 6.06
CA ASN A 102 -20.50 0.88 5.74
C ASN A 102 -20.72 0.69 4.23
N ASP A 103 -19.75 1.05 3.39
CA ASP A 103 -19.89 1.01 1.94
C ASP A 103 -19.75 -0.41 1.37
N ARG A 104 -20.79 -0.87 0.66
CA ARG A 104 -20.79 -2.17 -0.03
C ARG A 104 -19.88 -2.24 -1.25
N LYS A 105 -19.45 -1.09 -1.79
CA LYS A 105 -18.54 -0.96 -2.94
C LYS A 105 -17.12 -0.64 -2.50
N ILE A 106 -16.80 -0.83 -1.22
CA ILE A 106 -15.46 -0.65 -0.69
C ILE A 106 -14.45 -1.50 -1.49
N GLN A 107 -13.33 -0.87 -1.79
CA GLN A 107 -12.20 -1.46 -2.47
C GLN A 107 -11.06 -1.52 -1.47
N ALA A 108 -10.34 -2.63 -1.42
CA ALA A 108 -9.31 -2.83 -0.42
C ALA A 108 -8.04 -3.44 -1.01
N PHE A 109 -6.90 -2.90 -0.59
CA PHE A 109 -5.57 -3.30 -1.04
C PHE A 109 -4.62 -3.44 0.14
N MET A 110 -3.63 -4.32 -0.02
CA MET A 110 -2.47 -4.42 0.86
C MET A 110 -1.21 -4.17 0.06
N PHE A 111 -0.33 -3.30 0.56
CA PHE A 111 0.95 -2.97 -0.06
C PHE A 111 2.09 -3.29 0.90
N PHE A 112 2.88 -4.30 0.57
CA PHE A 112 4.04 -4.73 1.34
C PHE A 112 5.25 -3.98 0.85
N HIS A 113 5.94 -3.32 1.77
CA HIS A 113 6.95 -2.34 1.42
C HIS A 113 8.17 -2.36 2.32
N ASP A 114 9.28 -1.90 1.77
CA ASP A 114 10.38 -1.34 2.54
C ASP A 114 10.27 0.19 2.48
N SER A 115 10.51 0.89 3.58
CA SER A 115 10.53 2.36 3.63
C SER A 115 11.82 2.87 4.27
N ASN A 116 12.26 4.06 3.86
CA ASN A 116 13.36 4.78 4.47
C ASN A 116 12.86 6.18 4.88
N SER A 117 12.91 6.48 6.17
CA SER A 117 12.43 7.73 6.72
C SER A 117 13.43 8.24 7.75
N HIS A 118 14.00 9.42 7.52
CA HIS A 118 14.87 10.12 8.48
C HIS A 118 15.97 9.21 9.09
N ASN A 119 16.73 8.52 8.25
CA ASN A 119 17.81 7.57 8.62
C ASN A 119 17.36 6.27 9.29
N SER A 120 16.05 6.02 9.38
CA SER A 120 15.51 4.75 9.85
C SER A 120 14.93 3.97 8.68
N ASN A 121 15.21 2.67 8.63
CA ASN A 121 14.65 1.77 7.64
C ASN A 121 13.53 0.97 8.29
N PHE A 122 12.47 0.70 7.53
CA PHE A 122 11.37 -0.13 7.98
C PHE A 122 11.03 -1.16 6.92
N GLU A 123 10.48 -2.28 7.35
CA GLU A 123 9.65 -3.13 6.51
C GLU A 123 8.24 -3.10 7.06
N GLY A 124 7.23 -3.15 6.19
CA GLY A 124 5.88 -2.93 6.63
C GLY A 124 4.81 -3.26 5.62
N ILE A 125 3.60 -2.94 6.02
CA ILE A 125 2.39 -3.12 5.23
C ILE A 125 1.52 -1.86 5.32
N THR A 126 1.01 -1.44 4.17
CA THR A 126 -0.11 -0.49 4.09
C THR A 126 -1.39 -1.25 3.80
N ILE A 127 -2.34 -1.19 4.72
CA ILE A 127 -3.71 -1.70 4.57
C ILE A 127 -4.57 -0.52 4.16
N SER A 128 -5.07 -0.57 2.93
CA SER A 128 -5.76 0.53 2.26
C SER A 128 -7.20 0.16 2.01
N LEU A 129 -8.15 0.98 2.49
CA LEU A 129 -9.57 0.87 2.17
C LEU A 129 -10.05 2.15 1.55
N GLY A 130 -10.88 2.06 0.51
CA GLY A 130 -11.36 3.25 -0.18
C GLY A 130 -12.44 2.94 -1.19
N ARG A 131 -12.90 3.98 -1.87
CA ARG A 131 -14.00 3.88 -2.84
C ARG A 131 -13.89 4.94 -3.91
N ILE A 132 -14.68 4.80 -4.96
CA ILE A 132 -14.87 5.85 -5.96
C ILE A 132 -15.54 7.04 -5.27
N SER A 133 -14.91 8.21 -5.36
CA SER A 133 -15.48 9.44 -4.79
C SER A 133 -16.78 9.81 -5.51
N SER A 134 -17.78 10.28 -4.77
CA SER A 134 -19.03 10.81 -5.33
C SER A 134 -18.81 12.02 -6.23
N ARG A 135 -17.66 12.71 -6.07
CA ARG A 135 -17.27 13.88 -6.86
C ARG A 135 -16.64 13.54 -8.21
N GLY A 136 -16.45 12.25 -8.51
CA GLY A 136 -16.05 11.83 -9.85
C GLY A 136 -15.31 10.50 -9.88
N SER A 137 -15.52 9.75 -10.96
CA SER A 137 -14.98 8.40 -11.16
C SER A 137 -13.44 8.33 -11.18
N ARG A 138 -12.76 9.46 -11.37
CA ARG A 138 -11.29 9.58 -11.34
C ARG A 138 -10.72 9.65 -9.92
N PHE A 139 -11.51 10.10 -8.96
CA PHE A 139 -11.05 10.35 -7.60
C PHE A 139 -11.37 9.16 -6.69
N ARG A 140 -10.57 9.00 -5.65
CA ARG A 140 -10.78 8.00 -4.62
C ARG A 140 -10.72 8.67 -3.26
N ASP A 141 -11.67 8.32 -2.41
CA ASP A 141 -11.62 8.61 -0.99
C ASP A 141 -11.09 7.35 -0.32
N ARG A 142 -10.17 7.47 0.63
CA ARG A 142 -9.58 6.29 1.27
C ARG A 142 -9.03 6.56 2.67
N VAL A 143 -8.89 5.49 3.44
CA VAL A 143 -8.13 5.42 4.67
C VAL A 143 -7.01 4.40 4.51
N ASP A 144 -5.81 4.77 4.94
CA ASP A 144 -4.63 3.91 4.95
C ASP A 144 -4.17 3.69 6.40
N ILE A 145 -3.97 2.44 6.80
CA ILE A 145 -3.30 2.04 8.04
C ILE A 145 -1.93 1.48 7.64
N ILE A 146 -0.87 2.09 8.13
CA ILE A 146 0.51 1.72 7.82
C ILE A 146 1.15 1.16 9.09
N LEU A 147 1.59 -0.10 9.00
CA LEU A 147 2.17 -0.87 10.10
C LEU A 147 3.60 -1.23 9.72
N GLU A 148 4.56 -0.72 10.49
CA GLU A 148 5.99 -0.77 10.16
C GLU A 148 6.80 -1.37 11.32
N ALA A 149 7.70 -2.29 10.99
CA ALA A 149 8.73 -2.82 11.86
C ALA A 149 10.07 -2.19 11.51
N ASN A 150 10.81 -1.76 12.52
CA ASN A 150 12.10 -1.13 12.37
C ASN A 150 13.15 -2.15 11.89
N VAL A 151 14.02 -1.69 11.00
CA VAL A 151 15.16 -2.45 10.45
C VAL A 151 16.44 -1.72 10.83
N CYS A 152 17.14 -2.26 11.83
CA CYS A 152 18.42 -1.73 12.30
C CYS A 152 19.55 -2.69 11.92
N ASN A 153 20.63 -2.18 11.31
CA ASN A 153 21.78 -2.99 10.89
C ASN A 153 21.40 -4.24 10.07
N LYS A 154 20.42 -4.09 9.16
CA LYS A 154 19.83 -5.17 8.35
C LYS A 154 19.09 -6.25 9.16
N ILE A 155 18.71 -6.00 10.41
CA ILE A 155 17.94 -6.93 11.24
C ILE A 155 16.56 -6.31 11.48
N SER A 156 15.51 -7.05 11.17
CA SER A 156 14.14 -6.67 11.52
C SER A 156 13.85 -6.89 13.00
N SER A 157 13.15 -5.95 13.63
CA SER A 157 12.64 -6.11 14.99
C SER A 157 11.61 -7.23 15.11
N LYS A 158 10.94 -7.59 13.99
CA LYS A 158 9.74 -8.43 13.93
C LYS A 158 8.57 -7.95 14.79
N LYS A 159 8.56 -6.70 15.21
CA LYS A 159 7.54 -6.11 16.07
C LYS A 159 6.96 -4.87 15.41
N LEU A 160 5.75 -4.51 15.80
CA LEU A 160 5.17 -3.25 15.37
C LEU A 160 5.87 -2.11 16.10
N ASP A 161 6.70 -1.34 15.41
CA ASP A 161 7.45 -0.21 15.99
C ASP A 161 6.85 1.15 15.60
N LYS A 162 6.06 1.19 14.52
CA LYS A 162 5.50 2.42 13.98
C LYS A 162 4.16 2.21 13.33
N VAL A 163 3.22 3.08 13.67
CA VAL A 163 1.87 3.12 13.13
C VAL A 163 1.61 4.51 12.54
N ARG A 164 1.05 4.54 11.32
CA ARG A 164 0.52 5.77 10.73
C ARG A 164 -0.88 5.51 10.22
N ILE A 165 -1.79 6.46 10.45
CA ILE A 165 -3.11 6.43 9.83
C ILE A 165 -3.30 7.68 9.00
N ILE A 166 -3.82 7.51 7.80
CA ILE A 166 -4.06 8.59 6.87
C ILE A 166 -5.49 8.48 6.38
N SER A 167 -6.32 9.46 6.74
CA SER A 167 -7.68 9.60 6.23
C SER A 167 -7.67 10.68 5.14
N ASP A 168 -8.05 10.31 3.91
CA ASP A 168 -8.06 11.20 2.75
C ASP A 168 -9.43 11.19 2.06
N PRO A 169 -10.45 11.85 2.65
CA PRO A 169 -11.69 12.15 1.94
C PRO A 169 -11.40 13.15 0.81
N TYR A 170 -11.82 12.85 -0.43
CA TYR A 170 -11.71 13.82 -1.52
C TYR A 170 -12.83 14.86 -1.40
N LEU A 171 -12.47 16.02 -0.85
CA LEU A 171 -13.39 17.16 -0.68
C LEU A 171 -13.33 18.15 -1.85
N GLY A 172 -12.87 17.71 -3.03
CA GLY A 172 -12.64 18.60 -4.19
C GLY A 172 -11.32 19.38 -4.13
N SER A 173 -10.48 19.13 -3.11
CA SER A 173 -9.18 19.78 -2.94
C SER A 173 -8.02 18.84 -3.28
N LYS A 174 -6.98 19.41 -3.90
CA LYS A 174 -5.69 18.73 -4.11
C LYS A 174 -4.82 18.71 -2.85
N LYS A 175 -5.17 19.47 -1.80
CA LYS A 175 -4.44 19.48 -0.53
C LYS A 175 -4.48 18.10 0.10
N PHE A 176 -3.31 17.53 0.39
CA PHE A 176 -3.22 16.26 1.09
C PHE A 176 -3.51 16.46 2.58
N PRO A 177 -4.17 15.49 3.23
CA PRO A 177 -4.29 15.47 4.68
C PRO A 177 -2.90 15.34 5.30
N SER A 178 -2.74 15.88 6.49
CA SER A 178 -1.59 15.54 7.31
C SER A 178 -1.75 14.10 7.80
N PRO A 179 -0.72 13.25 7.72
CA PRO A 179 -0.77 11.94 8.33
C PRO A 179 -0.95 12.08 9.85
N ILE A 180 -1.82 11.24 10.42
CA ILE A 180 -1.95 11.09 11.86
C ILE A 180 -0.91 10.06 12.28
N PHE A 181 0.14 10.53 12.92
CA PHE A 181 1.12 9.66 13.56
C PHE A 181 0.57 9.27 14.91
N ILE A 182 0.59 7.98 15.21
CA ILE A 182 0.14 7.51 16.51
C ILE A 182 1.25 6.71 17.13
N THR A 183 1.61 7.08 18.35
CA THR A 183 2.55 6.35 19.17
C THR A 183 1.82 5.32 20.04
N ASP A 184 2.50 4.27 20.49
CA ASP A 184 1.93 3.20 21.31
C ASP A 184 1.17 3.72 22.55
N LYS A 185 1.52 4.91 23.03
CA LYS A 185 0.91 5.56 24.20
C LYS A 185 -0.46 6.18 23.92
N GLU A 186 -0.77 6.47 22.67
CA GLU A 186 -1.99 7.18 22.24
C GLU A 186 -3.05 6.23 21.67
N ILE A 187 -2.67 4.98 21.36
CA ILE A 187 -3.55 3.97 20.77
C ILE A 187 -4.30 3.20 21.87
N LYS A 188 -5.63 3.21 21.78
CA LYS A 188 -6.43 2.21 22.48
C LYS A 188 -6.26 0.86 21.78
N ASN A 189 -5.97 -0.18 22.57
CA ASN A 189 -5.85 -1.57 22.11
C ASN A 189 -4.78 -1.78 21.02
N PHE A 190 -3.55 -1.33 21.28
CA PHE A 190 -2.39 -1.57 20.40
C PHE A 190 -2.23 -3.04 19.98
N GLN A 191 -2.61 -3.97 20.86
CA GLN A 191 -2.64 -5.42 20.59
C GLN A 191 -3.48 -5.80 19.35
N LEU A 192 -4.54 -5.04 19.02
CA LEU A 192 -5.32 -5.26 17.79
C LEU A 192 -4.47 -5.01 16.54
N LEU A 193 -3.56 -4.03 16.58
CA LEU A 193 -2.67 -3.74 15.48
C LEU A 193 -1.56 -4.78 15.33
N GLU A 194 -1.03 -5.30 16.44
CA GLU A 194 -0.09 -6.42 16.41
C GLU A 194 -0.73 -7.65 15.77
N LYS A 195 -1.98 -7.96 16.17
CA LYS A 195 -2.76 -9.04 15.55
C LYS A 195 -3.07 -8.78 14.08
N LEU A 196 -3.40 -7.54 13.71
CA LEU A 196 -3.64 -7.15 12.33
C LEU A 196 -2.38 -7.31 11.47
N LEU A 197 -1.22 -6.94 11.99
CA LEU A 197 0.08 -7.15 11.35
C LEU A 197 0.35 -8.65 11.14
N GLU A 198 0.17 -9.46 12.19
CA GLU A 198 0.36 -10.92 12.13
C GLU A 198 -0.53 -11.57 11.07
N ILE A 199 -1.84 -11.30 11.08
CA ILE A 199 -2.77 -11.85 10.09
C ILE A 199 -2.37 -11.40 8.68
N SER A 200 -1.99 -10.13 8.51
CA SER A 200 -1.61 -9.62 7.20
C SER A 200 -0.32 -10.26 6.65
N ILE A 201 0.64 -10.59 7.53
CA ILE A 201 1.82 -11.39 7.16
C ILE A 201 1.41 -12.80 6.74
N ASN A 202 0.50 -13.44 7.46
CA ASN A 202 -0.02 -14.76 7.07
C ASN A 202 -0.72 -14.72 5.71
N LYS A 203 -1.53 -13.68 5.43
CA LYS A 203 -2.13 -13.48 4.10
C LYS A 203 -1.06 -13.27 3.04
N PHE A 204 0.00 -12.53 3.31
CA PHE A 204 1.11 -12.38 2.37
C PHE A 204 1.71 -13.71 1.95
N LEU A 205 1.99 -14.58 2.93
CA LEU A 205 2.58 -15.89 2.67
C LEU A 205 1.64 -16.80 1.88
N ASN A 206 0.33 -16.74 2.19
CA ASN A 206 -0.69 -17.60 1.58
C ASN A 206 -1.17 -17.12 0.20
N TRP A 207 -1.23 -15.81 -0.02
CA TRP A 207 -1.69 -15.22 -1.28
C TRP A 207 -0.59 -15.07 -2.32
N LYS A 208 0.67 -15.28 -1.93
CA LYS A 208 1.78 -15.26 -2.88
C LYS A 208 1.57 -16.28 -3.99
N GLY A 209 1.55 -15.81 -5.24
CA GLY A 209 1.27 -16.58 -6.44
C GLY A 209 -0.22 -16.81 -6.73
N SER A 210 -1.14 -16.23 -5.95
CA SER A 210 -2.58 -16.36 -6.16
C SER A 210 -3.15 -15.24 -7.04
N GLU A 211 -4.41 -15.40 -7.44
CA GLU A 211 -5.21 -14.38 -8.14
C GLU A 211 -5.43 -13.09 -7.33
N ARG A 212 -5.17 -13.12 -6.02
CA ARG A 212 -5.21 -11.94 -5.15
C ARG A 212 -4.07 -10.98 -5.46
N GLU A 213 -2.99 -11.44 -6.09
CA GLU A 213 -1.88 -10.59 -6.48
C GLU A 213 -2.34 -9.50 -7.45
N TRP A 214 -2.23 -8.25 -6.99
CA TRP A 214 -2.60 -7.12 -7.80
C TRP A 214 -1.42 -6.70 -8.67
N HIS A 215 -1.40 -7.23 -9.91
CA HIS A 215 -0.42 -6.90 -10.94
C HIS A 215 -1.01 -5.94 -11.96
N HIS A 216 -0.94 -4.64 -11.72
CA HIS A 216 -1.25 -3.68 -12.78
C HIS A 216 -0.08 -3.61 -13.76
N TRP A 217 -0.34 -3.73 -15.07
CA TRP A 217 0.70 -3.80 -16.11
C TRP A 217 1.73 -2.66 -16.04
N SER A 218 1.33 -1.51 -15.51
CA SER A 218 2.19 -0.33 -15.37
C SER A 218 3.16 -0.42 -14.20
N GLN A 219 2.97 -1.33 -13.24
CA GLN A 219 3.80 -1.43 -12.03
C GLN A 219 5.28 -1.59 -12.37
N LYS A 220 5.61 -2.43 -13.35
CA LYS A 220 7.01 -2.62 -13.81
C LYS A 220 7.68 -1.36 -14.39
N TYR A 221 6.91 -0.30 -14.64
CA TYR A 221 7.39 0.97 -15.18
C TYR A 221 7.38 2.10 -14.15
N ILE A 222 6.98 1.84 -12.90
CA ILE A 222 6.84 2.85 -11.84
C ILE A 222 7.92 2.61 -10.78
N TYR A 223 8.69 3.63 -10.42
CA TYR A 223 9.92 3.46 -9.63
C TYR A 223 9.73 2.92 -8.22
N TYR A 224 8.60 3.20 -7.56
CA TYR A 224 8.34 2.71 -6.21
C TYR A 224 7.79 1.28 -6.20
N PHE A 225 7.48 0.69 -7.36
CA PHE A 225 7.22 -0.74 -7.47
C PHE A 225 8.49 -1.45 -7.95
N GLY A 226 8.89 -2.50 -7.26
CA GLY A 226 10.09 -3.21 -7.67
C GLY A 226 10.50 -4.30 -6.70
N GLU A 227 11.58 -4.98 -7.06
CA GLU A 227 12.17 -5.99 -6.20
C GLU A 227 12.69 -5.38 -4.90
N ARG A 228 12.65 -6.21 -3.87
CA ARG A 228 13.15 -5.87 -2.55
C ARG A 228 14.67 -5.71 -2.62
N LYS A 229 15.17 -4.49 -2.47
CA LYS A 229 16.62 -4.21 -2.63
C LYS A 229 17.44 -4.63 -1.42
N ASN A 230 16.87 -4.57 -0.23
CA ASN A 230 17.55 -4.84 1.03
C ASN A 230 16.68 -5.72 1.93
N GLU A 231 16.70 -7.03 1.72
CA GLU A 231 15.98 -7.95 2.60
C GLU A 231 16.65 -8.03 3.98
N PRO A 232 15.94 -7.70 5.08
CA PRO A 232 16.46 -7.84 6.43
C PRO A 232 16.68 -9.30 6.80
N VAL A 233 17.74 -9.56 7.57
CA VAL A 233 17.84 -10.75 8.39
C VAL A 233 16.62 -10.79 9.30
N ASN A 234 15.97 -11.95 9.35
CA ASN A 234 14.76 -12.16 10.15
C ASN A 234 13.57 -11.30 9.69
N SER A 235 13.39 -11.10 8.38
CA SER A 235 12.27 -10.34 7.85
C SER A 235 10.89 -10.84 8.34
N LEU A 236 9.92 -9.92 8.47
CA LEU A 236 8.50 -10.22 8.66
C LEU A 236 7.93 -11.11 7.53
N PHE A 237 8.38 -10.87 6.30
CA PHE A 237 7.79 -11.46 5.09
C PHE A 237 8.55 -12.69 4.58
N PHE A 238 9.62 -13.09 5.27
CA PHE A 238 10.37 -14.29 4.94
C PHE A 238 10.68 -15.09 6.20
N ASN A 239 10.30 -16.36 6.18
CA ASN A 239 10.73 -17.31 7.19
C ASN A 239 11.63 -18.34 6.51
N LYS A 240 12.97 -18.19 6.64
CA LYS A 240 13.94 -19.17 6.11
C LYS A 240 13.69 -20.58 6.68
N ILE A 241 13.10 -20.68 7.88
CA ILE A 241 12.74 -21.96 8.52
C ILE A 241 11.66 -22.71 7.72
N TYR A 242 10.70 -22.01 7.12
CA TYR A 242 9.61 -22.63 6.36
C TYR A 242 10.10 -23.21 5.01
N LEU A 243 11.10 -22.57 4.38
CA LEU A 243 11.71 -23.05 3.15
C LEU A 243 12.65 -24.24 3.41
N ALA A 244 13.35 -24.26 4.55
CA ALA A 244 14.16 -25.41 4.95
C ALA A 244 13.29 -26.65 5.20
N GLN A 245 12.19 -26.51 5.96
CA GLN A 245 11.28 -27.62 6.25
C GLN A 245 10.57 -28.17 5.01
N LYS A 246 10.19 -27.31 4.06
CA LYS A 246 9.54 -27.74 2.80
C LYS A 246 10.50 -28.51 1.89
N ASN A 247 11.79 -28.16 1.89
CA ASN A 247 12.82 -28.89 1.14
C ASN A 247 13.18 -30.23 1.79
N THR A 248 13.17 -30.33 3.12
CA THR A 248 13.38 -31.60 3.84
C THR A 248 12.25 -32.59 3.54
N ILE A 249 10.99 -32.15 3.63
CA ILE A 249 9.82 -33.00 3.35
C ILE A 249 9.78 -33.46 1.87
N GLN A 250 10.16 -32.61 0.92
CA GLN A 250 10.24 -33.00 -0.50
C GLN A 250 11.40 -33.95 -0.82
N SER A 251 12.50 -33.89 -0.06
CA SER A 251 13.61 -34.85 -0.20
C SER A 251 13.30 -36.22 0.37
N GLU A 252 12.46 -36.29 1.42
CA GLU A 252 12.01 -37.55 2.02
C GLU A 252 10.99 -38.28 1.13
N ILE A 253 10.09 -37.55 0.47
CA ILE A 253 9.10 -38.12 -0.46
C ILE A 253 9.71 -38.66 -1.76
N LYS A 254 10.88 -38.14 -2.19
CA LYS A 254 11.58 -38.63 -3.40
C LYS A 254 12.44 -39.87 -3.16
N ASN A 255 12.65 -40.25 -1.90
CA ASN A 255 13.47 -41.40 -1.50
C ASN A 255 12.62 -42.57 -0.97
N ILE A 256 11.29 -42.52 -1.17
CA ILE A 256 10.34 -43.62 -0.97
C ILE A 256 9.81 -44.00 -2.34
#